data_AF-A0A7T8K0H1-F1
#
_entry.id   AF-A0A7T8K0H1-F1
#
_cell.length_a   1.000
_cell.length_b   1.000
_cell.length_c   1.000
_cell.angle_alpha   90.00
_cell.angle_beta   90.00
_cell.angle_gamma   90.00
#
_symmetry.space_group_name_H-M   'P 1'
#
loop_
_entity.id
_entity.type
_entity.pdbx_description
1 polymer ?
#
loop_
_entity_poly.entity_id
_entity_poly.type
_entity_poly.pdbx_seq_one_letter_code
_entity_poly.pdbx_strand_id
1 'polypeptide(L)' 'SSQWLPKGSNPTLKFKRQESRKKQMVLSFFDNCGVIFQYNLPMRTSVTAAVFKDVMNMFLKKFKEQ' A
#
# COMPACT_ATOMS: atom_id res chain seq x y z
N SER A 1 -21.62 9.50 -13.55
CA SER A 1 -22.88 9.19 -14.26
C SER A 1 -22.93 7.69 -14.52
N SER A 2 -23.71 6.95 -13.75
CA SER A 2 -23.96 5.52 -14.00
C SER A 2 -25.10 5.42 -15.01
N GLN A 3 -24.79 5.35 -16.30
CA GLN A 3 -25.79 5.19 -17.34
C GLN A 3 -26.44 3.81 -17.19
N TRP A 4 -27.73 3.76 -16.88
CA TRP A 4 -28.49 2.52 -16.78
C TRP A 4 -28.57 1.87 -18.16
N LEU A 5 -28.01 0.66 -18.30
CA LEU A 5 -28.04 -0.06 -19.56
C LEU A 5 -29.37 -0.83 -19.72
N PRO A 6 -29.90 -0.95 -20.95
CA PRO A 6 -31.14 -1.68 -21.22
C PRO A 6 -31.06 -3.15 -20.80
N LYS A 7 -32.20 -3.73 -20.39
CA LYS A 7 -32.30 -5.15 -20.01
C LYS A 7 -31.84 -6.05 -21.17
N GLY A 8 -30.80 -6.85 -20.95
CA GLY A 8 -30.17 -7.70 -21.98
C GLY A 8 -28.84 -7.17 -22.54
N SER A 9 -28.41 -5.97 -22.14
CA SER A 9 -27.06 -5.46 -22.45
C SER A 9 -25.99 -6.33 -21.79
N ASN A 10 -24.88 -6.56 -22.50
CA ASN A 10 -23.71 -7.22 -21.92
C ASN A 10 -23.23 -6.45 -20.67
N PRO A 11 -22.95 -7.14 -19.55
CA PRO A 11 -22.42 -6.48 -18.36
C PRO A 11 -21.06 -5.87 -18.67
N THR A 12 -20.73 -4.76 -18.02
CA THR A 12 -19.39 -4.17 -18.10
C THR A 12 -18.36 -5.24 -17.72
N LEU A 13 -17.43 -5.53 -18.63
CA LEU A 13 -16.33 -6.46 -18.39
C LEU A 13 -15.49 -5.91 -17.23
N LYS A 14 -15.63 -6.52 -16.04
CA LYS A 14 -14.72 -6.23 -14.92
C LYS A 14 -13.36 -6.81 -15.28
N PHE A 15 -12.33 -5.97 -15.29
CA PHE A 15 -10.95 -6.44 -15.45
C PHE A 15 -10.65 -7.49 -14.38
N LYS A 16 -10.23 -8.68 -14.81
CA LYS A 16 -9.79 -9.73 -13.87
C LYS A 16 -8.51 -9.26 -13.20
N ARG A 17 -8.41 -9.48 -11.88
CA ARG A 17 -7.21 -9.15 -11.10
C ARG A 17 -6.02 -9.93 -11.69
N GLN A 18 -5.12 -9.23 -12.36
CA GLN A 18 -3.90 -9.83 -12.89
C GLN A 18 -2.84 -9.87 -11.78
N GLU A 19 -2.14 -11.00 -11.66
CA GLU A 19 -0.92 -11.05 -10.86
C GLU A 19 0.15 -10.14 -11.48
N SER A 20 0.27 -8.94 -10.92
CA SER A 20 1.29 -7.98 -11.33
C SER A 20 2.59 -8.20 -10.54
N ARG A 21 3.70 -8.32 -11.28
CA ARG A 21 5.06 -8.28 -10.70
C ARG A 21 5.52 -6.87 -10.29
N LYS A 22 4.66 -5.86 -10.45
CA LYS A 22 4.92 -4.44 -10.13
C LYS A 22 4.27 -3.99 -8.82
N LYS A 23 3.90 -4.92 -7.93
CA LYS A 23 3.37 -4.57 -6.60
C LYS A 23 4.52 -4.09 -5.71
N GLN A 24 4.26 -3.06 -4.93
CA GLN A 24 5.17 -2.53 -3.92
C GLN A 24 4.51 -2.64 -2.55
N MET A 25 5.29 -3.02 -1.54
CA MET A 25 4.84 -3.08 -0.16
C MET A 25 5.19 -1.76 0.53
N VAL A 26 4.29 -1.26 1.37
CA VAL A 26 4.45 0.01 2.08
C VAL A 26 4.17 -0.23 3.55
N LEU A 27 5.05 0.27 4.43
CA LEU A 27 4.83 0.31 5.87
C LEU A 27 4.50 1.74 6.25
N SER A 28 3.35 1.93 6.89
CA SER A 28 2.92 3.23 7.37
C SER A 28 2.60 3.14 8.86
N PHE A 29 3.18 4.04 9.64
CA PHE A 29 2.92 4.23 11.06
C PHE A 29 2.18 5.55 11.22
N PHE A 30 1.07 5.52 11.95
CA PHE A 30 0.17 6.66 12.09
C PHE A 30 -0.38 6.72 13.51
N ASP A 31 -0.77 7.91 13.92
CA ASP A 31 -1.52 8.19 15.16
C ASP A 31 -2.88 8.82 14.83
N ASN A 32 -3.52 9.41 15.84
CA ASN A 32 -4.79 10.13 15.70
C ASN A 32 -4.67 11.43 14.89
N CYS A 33 -3.48 12.00 14.76
CA CYS A 33 -3.20 13.22 14.01
C CYS A 33 -2.87 12.92 12.54
N GLY A 34 -2.39 11.71 12.23
CA GLY A 34 -2.20 11.25 10.87
C GLY A 34 -0.99 10.32 10.70
N VAL A 35 -0.45 10.26 9.48
CA VAL A 35 0.73 9.43 9.18
C VAL A 35 1.99 10.08 9.74
N ILE A 36 2.65 9.37 10.65
CA ILE A 36 3.91 9.81 11.28
C ILE A 36 5.10 9.42 10.39
N PHE A 37 5.06 8.21 9.83
CA PHE A 37 6.17 7.69 9.03
C PHE A 37 5.67 6.70 7.98
N GLN A 38 6.22 6.81 6.78
CA GLN A 38 5.95 5.89 5.69
C GLN A 38 7.26 5.43 5.05
N TYR A 39 7.37 4.13 4.82
CA TYR A 39 8.50 3.51 4.13
C TYR A 39 8.02 2.62 3.00
N ASN A 40 8.47 2.93 1.78
CA ASN A 40 8.16 2.16 0.59
C ASN A 40 9.25 1.11 0.38
N LEU A 41 8.91 -0.17 0.51
CA LEU A 41 9.85 -1.25 0.31
C LEU A 41 10.25 -1.34 -1.17
N PRO A 42 11.46 -1.83 -1.49
CA PRO A 42 11.82 -2.13 -2.86
C PRO A 42 10.84 -3.13 -3.51
N MET A 43 10.66 -3.03 -4.83
CA MET A 43 9.77 -3.95 -5.56
C MET A 43 10.14 -5.41 -5.31
N ARG A 44 9.11 -6.27 -5.17
CA ARG A 44 9.26 -7.72 -4.94
C ARG A 44 9.94 -8.11 -3.62
N THR A 45 10.16 -7.15 -2.71
CA THR A 45 10.61 -7.47 -1.36
C THR A 45 9.42 -7.61 -0.42
N SER A 46 9.62 -8.38 0.65
CA SER A 46 8.64 -8.61 1.70
C SER A 46 9.23 -8.18 3.04
N VAL A 47 8.36 -7.89 4.01
CA VAL A 47 8.79 -7.59 5.37
C VAL A 47 9.28 -8.87 6.05
N THR A 48 10.56 -8.89 6.35
CA THR A 48 11.16 -9.86 7.28
C THR A 48 11.39 -9.19 8.62
N ALA A 49 11.69 -9.98 9.66
CA ALA A 49 12.01 -9.42 10.98
C ALA A 49 13.19 -8.44 10.94
N ALA A 50 14.22 -8.73 10.12
CA ALA A 50 15.37 -7.85 9.96
C ALA A 50 14.97 -6.52 9.31
N VAL A 51 14.24 -6.57 8.19
CA VAL A 51 13.73 -5.37 7.51
C VAL A 51 12.85 -4.55 8.44
N PHE A 52 11.97 -5.20 9.21
CA PHE A 52 11.11 -4.51 10.16
C PHE A 52 11.91 -3.81 11.26
N LYS A 53 12.94 -4.47 11.82
CA LYS A 53 13.84 -3.87 12.81
C LYS A 53 14.54 -2.63 12.26
N ASP A 54 15.04 -2.68 11.03
CA ASP A 54 15.72 -1.55 10.41
C ASP A 54 14.75 -0.37 10.17
N VAL A 55 13.53 -0.67 9.72
CA VAL A 55 12.47 0.33 9.55
C VAL A 55 12.08 0.96 10.89
N MET A 56 11.99 0.19 11.96
CA MET A 56 11.72 0.71 13.32
C MET A 56 12.86 1.60 13.82
N ASN A 57 14.12 1.26 13.55
CA ASN A 57 15.26 2.11 13.91
C ASN A 57 15.20 3.45 13.15
N MET A 58 14.84 3.44 11.87
CA MET A 58 14.64 4.66 11.08
C MET A 58 13.48 5.50 11.64
N PHE A 59 12.36 4.85 11.99
CA PHE A 59 11.21 5.50 12.61
C PHE A 59 11.60 6.18 13.93
N LEU A 60 12.27 5.45 14.84
CA LEU A 60 12.69 5.98 16.13
C LEU A 60 13.68 7.14 16.01
N LYS A 61 14.59 7.09 15.02
CA LYS A 61 15.48 8.20 14.73
C LYS A 61 14.69 9.44 14.32
N LYS A 62 13.77 9.30 13.37
CA LYS A 62 12.90 10.41 12.93
C LYS A 62 12.02 10.95 14.05
N PHE A 63 11.51 10.09 14.91
CA PHE A 63 10.65 10.47 16.03
C PHE A 63 11.41 11.27 17.10
N LYS A 64 12.70 11.01 17.29
CA LYS A 64 13.55 11.76 18.24
C LYS A 64 14.05 13.10 17.71
N GLU A 65 14.01 13.30 16.40
CA GLU A 65 14.42 14.56 15.75
C GLU A 65 13.26 15.58 15.69
N GLN A 66 12.04 15.17 16.03
CA GLN A 66 10.85 16.03 16.18
C GLN A 66 10.70 16.51 17.62
#